data_AF-A0A7Y2PJI8-F1
#
_entry.id   AF-A0A7Y2PJI8-F1
#
_cell.length_a   1.000
_cell.length_b   1.000
_cell.length_c   1.000
_cell.angle_alpha   90.00
_cell.angle_beta   90.00
_cell.angle_gamma   90.00
#
_symmetry.space_group_name_H-M   'P 1'
#
loop_
_entity.id
_entity.type
_entity.pdbx_description
1 polymer ?
#
loop_
_entity_poly.entity_id
_entity_poly.type
_entity_poly.pdbx_seq_one_letter_code
_entity_poly.pdbx_strand_id
1 'polypeptide(L)'
;MAHMFRSEKNRQTGMTLIEVLVATLILSGGLLGGAVAQLNALKHTDSAMMSTQANFIAYDMLDRIRANAGADYSFSGADLQQGGAGPGSVLGQDLNDFKRNILQFGGASAKGAIALSGQQVTITLEW
;
A
#
# COMPACT_ATOMS: atom_id res chain seq x y z
N MET A 1 67.28 -23.82 -10.01
CA MET A 1 66.74 -22.91 -11.04
C MET A 1 65.64 -22.08 -10.38
N ALA A 2 66.00 -20.90 -9.84
CA ALA A 2 65.08 -20.05 -9.08
C ALA A 2 64.59 -18.91 -9.99
N HIS A 3 63.30 -18.92 -10.34
CA HIS A 3 62.66 -17.80 -11.03
C HIS A 3 62.40 -16.69 -10.02
N MET A 4 63.15 -15.60 -10.14
CA MET A 4 62.95 -14.37 -9.37
C MET A 4 61.73 -13.63 -9.93
N PHE A 5 60.60 -13.68 -9.21
CA PHE A 5 59.44 -12.85 -9.52
C PHE A 5 59.78 -11.38 -9.22
N ARG A 6 59.96 -10.57 -10.28
CA ARG A 6 60.03 -9.12 -10.16
C ARG A 6 58.63 -8.58 -9.85
N SER A 7 58.46 -8.01 -8.66
CA SER A 7 57.28 -7.22 -8.32
C SER A 7 57.39 -5.86 -9.00
N GLU A 8 56.70 -5.69 -10.13
CA GLU A 8 56.58 -4.40 -10.80
C GLU A 8 55.69 -3.49 -9.94
N LYS A 9 56.29 -2.54 -9.23
CA LYS A 9 55.56 -1.54 -8.45
C LYS A 9 54.93 -0.54 -9.42
N ASN A 10 53.68 -0.79 -9.78
CA ASN A 10 52.91 0.09 -10.66
C ASN A 10 52.87 1.51 -10.06
N ARG A 11 53.35 2.51 -10.79
CA ARG A 11 53.41 3.91 -10.31
C ARG A 11 52.01 4.48 -10.39
N GLN A 12 51.43 4.82 -9.23
CA GLN A 12 50.14 5.50 -9.16
C GLN A 12 50.27 6.88 -9.81
N THR A 13 49.68 7.04 -11.00
CA THR A 13 49.46 8.34 -11.62
C THR A 13 48.31 9.04 -10.89
N GLY A 14 48.54 10.25 -10.40
CA GLY A 14 47.52 11.03 -9.68
C GLY A 14 46.30 11.34 -10.56
N MET A 15 45.16 11.61 -9.91
CA MET A 15 43.92 11.97 -10.61
C MET A 15 43.91 13.42 -11.07
N THR A 16 43.29 13.68 -12.22
CA THR A 16 43.12 15.06 -12.72
C THR A 16 41.89 15.73 -12.08
N LEU A 17 41.84 17.07 -12.07
CA LEU A 17 40.69 17.80 -11.54
C LEU A 17 39.41 17.53 -12.34
N ILE A 18 39.52 17.36 -13.67
CA ILE A 18 38.40 17.01 -14.54
C ILE A 18 37.85 15.62 -14.21
N GLU A 19 38.73 14.66 -13.93
CA GLU A 19 38.34 13.29 -13.57
C GLU A 19 37.52 13.26 -12.28
N VAL A 20 37.93 14.02 -11.26
CA VAL A 20 37.18 14.14 -10.01
C VAL A 20 35.82 14.80 -10.25
N LEU A 21 35.75 15.86 -11.07
CA LEU A 21 34.48 16.53 -11.40
C LEU A 21 33.50 15.63 -12.15
N VAL A 22 33.99 14.83 -13.10
CA VAL A 22 33.15 13.87 -13.82
C VAL A 22 32.70 12.76 -12.88
N ALA A 23 33.59 12.23 -12.03
CA ALA A 23 33.24 11.21 -11.05
C ALA A 23 32.17 11.70 -10.05
N THR A 24 32.29 12.92 -9.53
CA THR A 24 31.29 13.51 -8.62
C THR A 24 29.97 13.80 -9.32
N LEU A 25 29.98 14.20 -10.60
CA LEU A 25 28.77 14.37 -11.40
C LEU A 25 28.03 13.05 -11.59
N ILE A 26 28.73 11.99 -11.99
CA ILE A 26 28.15 10.65 -12.17
C ILE A 26 27.63 10.11 -10.83
N LEU A 27 28.42 10.24 -9.75
CA LEU A 27 28.05 9.78 -8.42
C LEU A 27 26.81 10.51 -7.89
N SER A 28 26.79 11.84 -7.97
CA SER A 28 25.64 12.63 -7.51
C SER A 28 24.38 12.32 -8.32
N GLY A 29 24.50 12.18 -9.65
CA GLY A 29 23.40 11.73 -10.51
C GLY A 29 22.87 10.34 -10.13
N GLY A 30 23.76 9.38 -9.90
CA GLY A 30 23.40 8.02 -9.48
C GLY A 30 22.70 7.97 -8.13
N LEU A 31 23.16 8.75 -7.14
CA LEU A 31 22.54 8.85 -5.82
C LEU A 31 21.14 9.48 -5.90
N LEU A 32 20.95 10.54 -6.69
CA LEU A 32 19.63 11.16 -6.90
C LEU A 32 18.67 10.19 -7.60
N GLY A 33 19.13 9.47 -8.63
CA GLY A 33 18.33 8.45 -9.31
C GLY A 33 17.92 7.32 -8.35
N GLY A 34 18.85 6.84 -7.53
CA GLY A 34 18.58 5.85 -6.48
C GLY A 34 17.58 6.34 -5.44
N ALA A 35 17.68 7.60 -5.00
CA ALA A 35 16.74 8.19 -4.05
C ALA A 35 15.31 8.25 -4.62
N VAL A 36 15.14 8.64 -5.89
CA VAL A 36 13.83 8.63 -6.56
C VAL A 36 13.27 7.21 -6.65
N ALA A 37 14.10 6.23 -7.02
CA ALA A 37 13.68 4.83 -7.06
C ALA A 37 13.23 4.32 -5.69
N GLN A 38 13.95 4.66 -4.61
CA GLN A 38 13.58 4.32 -3.23
C GLN A 38 12.26 4.97 -2.81
N LEU A 39 12.05 6.25 -3.11
CA LEU A 39 10.79 6.95 -2.83
C LEU A 39 9.60 6.30 -3.56
N ASN A 40 9.79 5.89 -4.81
CA ASN A 40 8.75 5.19 -5.56
C ASN A 40 8.47 3.80 -4.97
N ALA A 41 9.51 3.05 -4.58
CA ALA A 41 9.35 1.77 -3.92
C ALA A 41 8.54 1.90 -2.61
N LEU A 42 8.81 2.94 -1.81
CA LEU A 42 8.04 3.22 -0.60
C LEU A 42 6.56 3.51 -0.92
N LYS A 43 6.28 4.40 -1.88
CA LYS A 43 4.91 4.70 -2.32
C LYS A 43 4.14 3.46 -2.78
N HIS A 44 4.78 2.58 -3.55
CA HIS A 44 4.17 1.34 -4.00
C HIS A 44 3.92 0.36 -2.85
N THR A 45 4.84 0.30 -1.89
CA THR A 45 4.69 -0.55 -0.69
C THR A 45 3.51 -0.07 0.16
N ASP A 46 3.42 1.24 0.40
CA ASP A 46 2.31 1.84 1.16
C ASP A 46 0.97 1.59 0.45
N SER A 47 0.90 1.81 -0.87
CA SER A 47 -0.30 1.55 -1.67
C SER A 47 -0.72 0.07 -1.66
N ALA A 48 0.24 -0.85 -1.73
CA ALA A 48 -0.03 -2.29 -1.65
C ALA A 48 -0.51 -2.71 -0.26
N MET A 49 0.08 -2.14 0.80
CA MET A 49 -0.37 -2.35 2.18
C MET A 49 -1.82 -1.87 2.35
N MET A 50 -2.14 -0.67 1.84
CA MET A 50 -3.50 -0.14 1.92
C MET A 50 -4.50 -1.01 1.17
N SER A 51 -4.18 -1.41 -0.06
CA SER A 51 -5.04 -2.30 -0.85
C SER A 51 -5.25 -3.66 -0.17
N THR A 52 -4.22 -4.19 0.49
CA THR A 52 -4.29 -5.44 1.25
C THR A 52 -5.23 -5.30 2.45
N GLN A 53 -5.14 -4.20 3.20
CA GLN A 53 -6.01 -3.93 4.33
C GLN A 53 -7.48 -3.73 3.89
N ALA A 54 -7.72 -3.00 2.80
CA ALA A 54 -9.04 -2.85 2.20
C ALA A 54 -9.64 -4.22 1.81
N ASN A 55 -8.84 -5.10 1.20
CA ASN A 55 -9.27 -6.46 0.86
C ASN A 55 -9.63 -7.27 2.09
N PHE A 56 -8.86 -7.19 3.18
CA PHE A 56 -9.21 -7.88 4.43
C PHE A 56 -10.56 -7.42 4.99
N ILE A 57 -10.84 -6.12 4.96
CA ILE A 57 -12.14 -5.56 5.40
C ILE A 57 -13.27 -6.05 4.49
N ALA A 58 -13.06 -6.07 3.17
CA ALA A 58 -14.05 -6.54 2.21
C ALA A 58 -14.33 -8.05 2.38
N TYR A 59 -13.31 -8.88 2.56
CA TYR A 59 -13.49 -10.33 2.76
C TYR A 59 -14.21 -10.64 4.07
N ASP A 60 -13.86 -9.97 5.18
CA ASP A 60 -14.59 -10.11 6.45
C ASP A 60 -16.08 -9.79 6.28
N MET A 61 -16.39 -8.70 5.58
CA MET A 61 -17.78 -8.31 5.29
C MET A 61 -18.49 -9.32 4.37
N LEU A 62 -17.82 -9.83 3.33
CA LEU A 62 -18.37 -10.87 2.46
C LEU A 62 -18.72 -12.14 3.24
N ASP A 63 -17.85 -12.56 4.16
CA ASP A 63 -18.09 -13.75 4.99
C ASP A 63 -19.27 -13.55 5.94
N ARG A 64 -19.43 -12.36 6.53
CA ARG A 64 -20.62 -11.99 7.33
C ARG A 64 -21.91 -12.01 6.51
N ILE A 65 -21.88 -11.45 5.30
CA ILE A 65 -23.03 -11.49 4.38
C ILE A 65 -23.40 -12.93 4.03
N ARG A 66 -22.40 -13.79 3.77
CA ARG A 66 -22.63 -15.21 3.49
C ARG A 66 -23.22 -15.95 4.70
N ALA A 67 -22.71 -15.66 5.90
CA ALA A 67 -23.22 -16.26 7.14
C ALA A 67 -24.67 -15.84 7.45
N ASN A 68 -25.07 -14.65 7.00
CA ASN A 68 -26.40 -14.09 7.21
C ASN A 68 -27.08 -13.74 5.87
N ALA A 69 -27.09 -14.69 4.93
CA ALA A 69 -27.51 -14.48 3.54
C ALA A 69 -28.99 -14.04 3.35
N GLY A 70 -29.81 -14.12 4.39
CA GLY A 70 -31.20 -13.66 4.38
C GLY A 70 -31.38 -12.17 4.71
N ALA A 71 -30.32 -11.47 5.14
CA ALA A 71 -30.38 -10.07 5.49
C ALA A 71 -29.99 -9.16 4.33
N ASP A 72 -30.61 -7.98 4.26
CA ASP A 72 -30.27 -6.94 3.28
C ASP A 72 -29.10 -6.10 3.80
N TYR A 73 -27.90 -6.40 3.30
CA TYR A 73 -26.67 -5.67 3.57
C TYR A 73 -26.43 -4.47 2.64
N SER A 74 -27.41 -4.10 1.79
CA SER A 74 -27.29 -2.95 0.90
C SER A 74 -26.97 -1.68 1.68
N PHE A 75 -25.88 -1.02 1.30
CA PHE A 75 -25.36 0.14 2.00
C PHE A 75 -24.70 1.11 1.02
N SER A 76 -25.10 2.39 1.06
CA SER A 76 -24.49 3.47 0.30
C SER A 76 -23.77 4.42 1.26
N GLY A 77 -22.45 4.29 1.39
CA GLY A 77 -21.66 5.04 2.36
C GLY A 77 -21.21 6.41 1.90
N ALA A 78 -22.16 7.22 1.44
CA ALA A 78 -21.92 8.66 1.26
C ALA A 78 -21.54 9.33 2.58
N ASP A 79 -21.99 8.79 3.72
CA ASP A 79 -21.51 9.14 5.07
C ASP A 79 -21.36 7.87 5.93
N LEU A 80 -20.13 7.38 6.08
CA LEU A 80 -19.81 6.27 7.00
C LEU A 80 -20.11 6.61 8.47
N GLN A 81 -20.32 7.90 8.77
CA GLN A 81 -20.66 8.43 10.10
C GLN A 81 -22.17 8.46 10.39
N GLN A 82 -23.03 8.31 9.37
CA GLN A 82 -24.49 8.32 9.55
C GLN A 82 -25.12 6.94 9.38
N GLY A 83 -26.18 6.71 10.15
CA GLY A 83 -27.17 5.64 9.95
C GLY A 83 -26.65 4.22 10.12
N GLY A 84 -26.59 3.71 11.36
CA GLY A 84 -26.56 2.27 11.62
C GLY A 84 -27.95 1.80 12.06
N ALA A 85 -28.40 0.63 11.60
CA ALA A 85 -29.43 -0.09 12.36
C ALA A 85 -28.91 -0.24 13.80
N GLY A 86 -29.76 0.02 14.79
CA GLY A 86 -29.36 0.08 16.19
C GLY A 86 -28.62 -1.20 16.64
N PRO A 87 -27.80 -1.13 17.71
CA PRO A 87 -26.89 -2.21 18.16
C PRO A 87 -27.56 -3.53 18.60
N GLY A 88 -28.85 -3.72 18.34
CA GLY A 88 -29.62 -4.91 18.71
C GLY A 88 -29.79 -5.94 17.58
N SER A 89 -29.22 -5.74 16.39
CA SER A 89 -29.30 -6.71 15.28
C SER A 89 -27.92 -7.09 14.77
N VAL A 90 -27.76 -8.34 14.32
CA VAL A 90 -26.51 -8.84 13.70
C VAL A 90 -26.13 -7.98 12.50
N LEU A 91 -27.09 -7.67 11.61
CA LEU A 91 -26.91 -6.76 10.48
C LEU A 91 -26.39 -5.38 10.91
N GLY A 92 -27.00 -4.78 11.93
CA GLY A 92 -26.59 -3.47 12.44
C GLY A 92 -25.17 -3.51 13.03
N GLN A 93 -24.85 -4.56 13.78
CA GLN A 93 -23.51 -4.75 14.32
C GLN A 93 -22.47 -4.92 13.20
N ASP A 94 -22.72 -5.79 12.23
CA ASP A 94 -21.83 -6.03 11.10
C ASP A 94 -21.56 -4.75 10.30
N LEU A 95 -22.60 -3.98 9.97
CA LEU A 95 -22.45 -2.71 9.25
C LEU A 95 -21.70 -1.66 10.08
N ASN A 96 -21.92 -1.63 11.39
CA ASN A 96 -21.18 -0.73 12.28
C ASN A 96 -19.70 -1.14 12.40
N ASP A 97 -19.39 -2.44 12.46
CA ASP A 97 -18.02 -2.96 12.45
C ASP A 97 -17.32 -2.60 11.13
N PHE A 98 -17.99 -2.85 10.00
CA PHE A 98 -17.49 -2.51 8.67
C PHE A 98 -17.15 -1.01 8.54
N LYS A 99 -18.08 -0.13 8.92
CA LYS A 99 -17.85 1.33 8.89
C LYS A 99 -16.67 1.76 9.76
N ARG A 100 -16.57 1.22 10.99
CA ARG A 100 -15.47 1.52 11.91
C ARG A 100 -14.13 1.09 11.33
N ASN A 101 -14.07 -0.12 10.77
CA ASN A 101 -12.85 -0.65 10.16
C ASN A 101 -12.40 0.21 8.97
N ILE A 102 -13.31 0.68 8.13
CA ILE A 102 -12.99 1.58 7.00
C ILE A 102 -12.46 2.92 7.50
N LEU A 103 -13.12 3.53 8.49
CA LEU A 103 -12.71 4.84 9.03
C LEU A 103 -11.35 4.77 9.76
N GLN A 104 -11.08 3.67 10.45
CA GLN A 104 -9.78 3.45 11.11
C GLN A 104 -8.65 3.26 10.10
N PHE A 105 -8.95 2.66 8.95
CA PHE A 105 -7.99 2.38 7.90
C PHE A 105 -7.73 3.58 6.98
N GLY A 106 -8.79 4.14 6.37
CA GLY A 106 -8.71 5.17 5.34
C GLY A 106 -8.96 6.60 5.84
N GLY A 107 -9.21 6.78 7.14
CA GLY A 107 -9.46 8.09 7.74
C GLY A 107 -10.84 8.67 7.43
N ALA A 108 -11.00 9.97 7.68
CA ALA A 108 -12.30 10.64 7.61
C ALA A 108 -12.87 10.79 6.19
N SER A 109 -12.02 10.73 5.16
CA SER A 109 -12.43 10.80 3.75
C SER A 109 -12.81 9.45 3.15
N ALA A 110 -12.56 8.35 3.86
CA ALA A 110 -12.83 7.02 3.35
C ALA A 110 -14.32 6.79 3.16
N LYS A 111 -14.65 6.01 2.14
CA LYS A 111 -16.02 5.62 1.79
C LYS A 111 -16.10 4.12 1.60
N GLY A 112 -17.30 3.59 1.80
CA GLY A 112 -17.60 2.18 1.59
C GLY A 112 -19.01 2.03 1.07
N ALA A 113 -19.23 1.10 0.15
CA ALA A 113 -20.55 0.77 -0.33
C ALA A 113 -20.69 -0.73 -0.52
N ILE A 114 -21.89 -1.25 -0.29
CA ILE A 114 -22.27 -2.64 -0.53
C ILE A 114 -23.48 -2.60 -1.45
N ALA A 115 -23.33 -3.16 -2.64
CA ALA A 115 -24.40 -3.29 -3.61
C ALA A 115 -24.76 -4.78 -3.75
N LEU A 116 -26.05 -5.09 -3.67
CA LEU A 116 -26.59 -6.43 -3.87
C LEU A 116 -27.32 -6.49 -5.20
N SER A 117 -26.97 -7.46 -6.05
CA SER A 117 -27.64 -7.73 -7.32
C SER A 117 -27.88 -9.23 -7.47
N GLY A 118 -29.06 -9.68 -7.04
CA GLY A 118 -29.37 -11.11 -6.97
C GLY A 118 -28.42 -11.83 -6.01
N GLN A 119 -27.59 -12.73 -6.54
CA GLN A 119 -26.56 -13.48 -5.78
C GLN A 119 -25.18 -12.82 -5.80
N GLN A 120 -25.02 -11.70 -6.52
CA GLN A 120 -23.76 -10.97 -6.59
C GLN A 120 -23.72 -9.89 -5.51
N VAL A 121 -22.65 -9.92 -4.71
CA VAL A 121 -22.31 -8.89 -3.74
C VAL A 121 -21.11 -8.11 -4.24
N THR A 122 -21.26 -6.81 -4.38
CA THR A 122 -20.16 -5.90 -4.75
C THR A 122 -19.86 -5.00 -3.57
N ILE A 123 -18.62 -5.04 -3.09
CA ILE A 123 -18.13 -4.14 -2.04
C ILE A 123 -17.16 -3.15 -2.69
N THR A 124 -17.45 -1.86 -2.53
CA THR A 124 -16.61 -0.76 -3.01
C THR A 124 -15.99 -0.06 -1.82
N LEU A 125 -14.68 0.14 -1.85
CA LEU A 125 -13.93 0.89 -0.83
C LEU A 125 -13.14 1.99 -1.53
N GLU A 126 -13.20 3.20 -1.00
CA GLU A 126 -12.46 4.38 -1.48
C GLU A 126 -11.74 5.02 -0.29
N TRP A 127 -10.47 5.42 -0.46
CA TRP A 127 -9.65 6.05 0.58
C TRP A 127 -8.72 7.11 -0.02
#